data_AF-A0A0C2JC83-F1
#
_entry.id   AF-A0A0C2JC83-F1
#
_cell.length_a   1.000
_cell.length_b   1.000
_cell.length_c   1.000
_cell.angle_alpha   90.00
_cell.angle_beta   90.00
_cell.angle_gamma   90.00
#
_symmetry.space_group_name_H-M   'P 1'
#
loop_
_entity.id
_entity.type
_entity.pdbx_description
1 polymer ?
#
loop_
_entity_poly.entity_id
_entity_poly.type
_entity_poly.pdbx_seq_one_letter_code
_entity_poly.pdbx_strand_id
1 'polypeptide(L)'
;MRSPRPERIAATLPKAAAGTAAALLRGLRGARPRAVGRDDRGMSTAEYAVGTVTACAFAAVLFAILTSDEVRDVVTRIVTDALRIDG
;
A
#
# COMPACT_ATOMS: atom_id res chain seq x y z
N MET A 1 39.03 1.83 -25.03
CA MET A 1 38.21 3.05 -24.83
C MET A 1 36.76 2.60 -24.69
N ARG A 2 36.11 3.00 -23.59
CA ARG A 2 34.94 2.39 -22.90
C ARG A 2 33.82 1.79 -23.77
N SER A 3 33.42 0.57 -23.44
CA SER A 3 32.07 0.04 -23.67
C SER A 3 31.06 0.64 -22.67
N PRO A 4 29.84 1.01 -23.08
CA PRO A 4 28.76 1.37 -22.16
C PRO A 4 28.09 0.10 -21.61
N ARG A 5 27.97 -0.03 -20.29
CA ARG A 5 27.24 -1.13 -19.63
C ARG A 5 25.75 -0.79 -19.50
N PRO A 6 24.81 -1.62 -20.00
CA PRO A 6 23.37 -1.40 -19.85
C PRO A 6 22.82 -2.11 -18.59
N GLU A 7 23.25 -1.70 -17.40
CA GLU A 7 22.85 -2.35 -16.14
C GLU A 7 22.18 -1.39 -15.14
N ARG A 8 21.70 -0.24 -15.61
CA ARG A 8 20.91 0.73 -14.82
C ARG A 8 19.43 0.74 -15.23
N ILE A 9 18.83 -0.43 -15.41
CA ILE A 9 17.37 -0.61 -15.36
C ILE A 9 16.99 -1.45 -14.13
N ALA A 10 17.85 -1.48 -13.11
CA ALA A 10 17.42 -1.81 -11.76
C ALA A 10 16.70 -0.56 -11.23
N ALA A 11 15.47 -0.36 -11.72
CA ALA A 11 14.50 0.51 -11.06
C ALA A 11 14.23 -0.12 -9.69
N THR A 12 15.07 0.24 -8.72
CA THR A 12 14.79 0.11 -7.30
C THR A 12 13.45 0.80 -7.07
N LEU A 13 12.38 0.02 -7.12
CA LEU A 13 11.06 0.45 -6.69
C LEU A 13 11.26 0.95 -5.24
N PRO A 14 10.91 2.21 -4.95
CA PRO A 14 11.08 2.73 -3.61
C PRO A 14 10.33 1.81 -2.65
N LYS A 15 11.00 1.21 -1.66
CA LYS A 15 10.36 0.56 -0.48
C LYS A 15 9.68 1.61 0.41
N ALA A 16 9.03 2.61 -0.19
CA ALA A 16 8.51 3.81 0.43
C ALA A 16 7.10 3.64 1.02
N ALA A 17 6.47 2.46 0.92
CA ALA A 17 5.17 2.25 1.55
C ALA A 17 5.23 2.46 3.08
N ALA A 18 6.31 2.03 3.73
CA ALA A 18 6.51 2.22 5.17
C ALA A 18 6.78 3.69 5.55
N GLY A 19 7.54 4.42 4.71
CA GLY A 19 7.86 5.83 4.94
C GLY A 19 6.66 6.77 4.76
N THR A 20 5.79 6.45 3.80
CA THR A 20 4.56 7.21 3.53
C THR A 20 3.56 7.08 4.68
N ALA A 21 3.43 5.91 5.32
CA ALA A 21 2.59 5.73 6.50
C ALA A 21 3.01 6.69 7.65
N ALA A 22 4.30 6.81 7.93
CA ALA A 22 4.81 7.74 8.93
C ALA A 22 4.61 9.22 8.54
N ALA A 23 4.70 9.55 7.25
CA ALA A 23 4.44 10.90 6.75
C ALA A 23 2.94 11.27 6.83
N LEU A 24 2.04 10.34 6.52
CA LEU A 24 0.59 10.49 6.65
C LEU A 24 0.20 10.70 8.12
N LEU A 25 0.75 9.88 9.04
CA LEU A 25 0.50 10.02 10.48
C LEU A 25 0.95 11.39 11.04
N ARG A 26 2.03 11.98 10.49
CA ARG A 26 2.45 13.35 10.85
C ARG A 26 1.46 14.40 10.37
N GLY A 27 0.88 14.25 9.18
CA GLY A 27 -0.14 15.17 8.64
C GLY A 27 -1.46 15.14 9.44
N LEU A 28 -1.84 13.97 9.95
CA LEU A 28 -3.07 13.80 10.73
C LEU A 28 -3.02 14.44 12.12
N ARG A 29 -1.84 14.59 12.73
CA ARG A 29 -1.69 15.23 14.07
C ARG A 29 -2.07 16.71 14.10
N GLY A 30 -2.11 17.39 12.95
CA GLY A 30 -2.57 18.77 12.83
C GLY A 30 -4.07 18.92 12.55
N ALA A 31 -4.77 17.83 12.23
CA ALA A 31 -6.18 17.86 11.88
C ALA A 31 -7.05 17.97 13.14
N ARG A 32 -7.37 19.20 13.54
CA ARG A 32 -8.37 19.43 14.60
C ARG A 32 -9.75 19.00 14.09
N PRO A 33 -10.48 18.14 14.82
CA PRO A 33 -11.85 17.81 14.46
C PRO A 33 -12.68 19.10 14.54
N ARG A 34 -13.24 19.52 13.41
CA ARG A 34 -14.27 20.56 13.40
C ARG A 34 -15.52 19.97 14.02
N ALA A 35 -16.13 20.67 14.98
CA ALA A 35 -17.40 20.25 15.57
C ALA A 35 -18.44 20.15 14.45
N VAL A 36 -18.83 18.92 14.10
CA VAL A 36 -19.88 18.65 13.12
C VAL A 36 -21.21 19.01 13.80
N GLY A 37 -21.85 20.06 13.33
CA GLY A 37 -23.21 20.40 13.72
C GLY A 37 -24.15 19.23 13.42
N ARG A 38 -25.15 19.03 14.28
CA ARG A 38 -26.11 17.91 14.30
C ARG A 38 -27.13 17.98 13.14
N ASP A 39 -26.66 18.15 11.92
CA ASP A 39 -27.49 18.20 10.71
C ASP A 39 -27.38 16.86 9.98
N ASP A 40 -28.44 16.06 10.04
CA ASP A 40 -28.50 14.69 9.49
C ASP A 40 -28.31 14.66 7.96
N ARG A 41 -28.45 15.81 7.29
CA ARG A 41 -28.24 15.95 5.83
C ARG A 41 -26.80 15.67 5.40
N GLY A 42 -25.81 15.92 6.26
CA GLY A 42 -24.40 15.62 5.97
C GLY A 42 -23.96 14.21 6.35
N MET A 43 -24.77 13.51 7.16
CA MET A 43 -24.42 12.22 7.74
C MET A 43 -24.30 11.13 6.66
N SER A 44 -25.20 11.11 5.68
CA SER A 44 -25.18 10.14 4.58
C SER A 44 -23.97 10.31 3.67
N THR A 45 -23.55 11.54 3.34
CA THR A 45 -22.35 11.78 2.51
C THR A 45 -21.06 11.46 3.27
N ALA A 46 -21.02 11.76 4.57
CA ALA A 46 -19.89 11.41 5.43
C ALA A 46 -19.72 9.90 5.56
N GLU A 47 -20.81 9.14 5.64
CA GLU A 47 -20.79 7.68 5.72
C GLU A 47 -20.12 7.04 4.50
N TYR A 48 -20.50 7.44 3.28
CA TYR A 48 -19.86 6.95 2.05
C TYR A 48 -18.37 7.33 1.97
N ALA A 49 -18.03 8.55 2.39
CA ALA A 49 -16.64 9.01 2.42
C ALA A 49 -15.78 8.19 3.40
N VAL A 50 -16.29 7.97 4.62
CA VAL A 50 -15.61 7.15 5.64
C VAL A 50 -15.52 5.68 5.19
N GLY A 51 -16.54 5.15 4.52
CA GLY A 51 -16.50 3.81 3.94
C GLY A 51 -15.32 3.63 2.98
N THR A 52 -15.12 4.60 2.09
CA THR A 52 -14.00 4.57 1.12
C THR A 52 -12.65 4.73 1.80
N VAL A 53 -12.52 5.67 2.75
CA VAL A 53 -11.28 5.88 3.51
C VAL A 53 -10.89 4.61 4.29
N THR A 54 -11.87 3.94 4.89
CA THR A 54 -11.65 2.69 5.63
C THR A 54 -11.22 1.56 4.70
N ALA A 55 -11.85 1.43 3.53
CA ALA A 55 -11.46 0.46 2.51
C ALA A 55 -10.04 0.71 1.99
N CYS A 56 -9.68 1.97 1.72
CA CYS A 56 -8.32 2.33 1.30
C CYS A 56 -7.29 2.04 2.39
N ALA A 57 -7.61 2.28 3.67
CA ALA A 57 -6.71 1.95 4.77
C ALA A 57 -6.46 0.45 4.86
N PHE A 58 -7.51 -0.37 4.72
CA PHE A 58 -7.38 -1.82 4.68
C PHE A 58 -6.56 -2.28 3.46
N ALA A 59 -6.83 -1.73 2.28
CA ALA A 59 -6.07 -2.02 1.06
C ALA A 59 -4.57 -1.66 1.20
N ALA A 60 -4.24 -0.55 1.87
CA ALA A 60 -2.85 -0.18 2.12
C ALA A 60 -2.12 -1.18 3.02
N VAL A 61 -2.79 -1.68 4.06
CA VAL A 61 -2.24 -2.74 4.93
C VAL A 61 -2.04 -4.04 4.14
N LEU A 62 -3.05 -4.47 3.37
CA LEU A 62 -2.93 -5.65 2.52
C LEU A 62 -1.81 -5.51 1.49
N PHE A 63 -1.68 -4.35 0.86
CA PHE A 63 -0.61 -4.08 -0.10
C PHE A 63 0.77 -4.18 0.54
N ALA A 64 0.92 -3.67 1.77
CA ALA A 64 2.18 -3.81 2.52
C ALA A 64 2.51 -5.28 2.81
N ILE A 65 1.51 -6.08 3.21
CA ILE A 65 1.67 -7.53 3.45
C ILE A 65 2.05 -8.24 2.15
N LEU A 66 1.30 -8.03 1.07
CA LEU A 66 1.51 -8.69 -0.22
C LEU A 66 2.83 -8.32 -0.90
N THR A 67 3.40 -7.17 -0.55
CA THR A 67 4.68 -6.70 -1.08
C THR A 67 5.87 -7.07 -0.18
N SER A 68 5.63 -7.77 0.95
CA SER A 68 6.72 -8.23 1.81
C SER A 68 7.56 -9.30 1.11
N ASP A 69 8.84 -9.36 1.47
CA ASP A 69 9.79 -10.31 0.89
C ASP A 69 9.38 -11.76 1.25
N GLU A 70 8.93 -11.99 2.49
CA GLU A 70 8.45 -13.30 2.97
C GLU A 70 7.22 -13.79 2.19
N VAL A 71 6.22 -12.93 1.98
CA VAL A 71 5.00 -13.31 1.24
C VAL A 71 5.32 -13.59 -0.22
N ARG A 72 6.19 -12.78 -0.83
CA ARG A 72 6.64 -12.99 -2.21
C ARG A 72 7.38 -14.32 -2.37
N ASP A 73 8.26 -14.68 -1.42
CA ASP A 73 9.00 -15.95 -1.45
C ASP A 73 8.07 -17.16 -1.35
N VAL A 74 7.08 -17.09 -0.44
CA VAL A 74 6.08 -18.16 -0.28
C VAL A 74 5.26 -18.36 -1.56
N VAL A 75 4.75 -17.27 -2.15
CA VAL A 75 3.97 -17.35 -3.40
C VAL A 75 4.83 -17.85 -4.55
N THR A 76 6.07 -17.37 -4.66
CA THR A 76 7.02 -17.81 -5.70
C THR A 76 7.30 -19.30 -5.60
N ARG A 77 7.49 -19.82 -4.38
CA ARG A 77 7.67 -21.26 -4.14
C ARG A 77 6.44 -22.06 -4.56
N ILE A 78 5.25 -21.65 -4.12
CA ILE A 78 3.99 -22.34 -4.48
C ILE A 78 3.81 -22.38 -6.00
N VAL A 79 4.05 -21.25 -6.68
CA VAL A 79 3.95 -21.19 -8.15
C VAL A 79 5.01 -22.05 -8.81
N THR A 80 6.26 -22.03 -8.33
CA THR A 80 7.35 -22.86 -8.88
C THR A 80 7.05 -24.35 -8.70
N ASP A 81 6.58 -24.76 -7.53
CA ASP A 81 6.18 -26.14 -7.23
C ASP A 81 5.01 -26.57 -8.12
N ALA A 82 4.01 -25.71 -8.29
CA ALA A 82 2.84 -25.98 -9.14
C ALA A 82 3.19 -26.04 -10.63
N LEU A 83 4.19 -25.28 -11.08
CA LEU A 83 4.69 -25.31 -12.46
C LEU A 83 5.70 -26.42 -12.70
N ARG A 84 6.22 -27.07 -11.65
CA ARG A 84 7.09 -28.25 -11.73
C ARG A 84 6.29 -29.53 -12.07
N ILE A 85 5.14 -29.40 -12.71
CA ILE A 85 4.45 -30.51 -13.37
C ILE A 85 5.47 -31.10 -14.34
N ASP A 86 5.81 -32.37 -14.08
CA ASP A 86 6.73 -33.23 -14.81
C ASP A 86 8.20 -33.19 -14.34
N GLY A 87 8.43 -33.87 -13.22
CA GLY A 87 9.50 -34.86 -13.10
C GLY A 87 8.89 -36.22 -12.84
#